data_AF-A0A067BWQ9-F1
#
_entry.id   AF-A0A067BWQ9-F1
#
_cell.length_a   1.000
_cell.length_b   1.000
_cell.length_c   1.000
_cell.angle_alpha   90.00
_cell.angle_beta   90.00
_cell.angle_gamma   90.00
#
_symmetry.space_group_name_H-M   'P 1'
#
loop_
_entity.id
_entity.type
_entity.pdbx_description
1 polymer ?
#
loop_
_entity_poly.entity_id
_entity_poly.type
_entity_poly.pdbx_seq_one_letter_code
_entity_poly.pdbx_strand_id
1 'polypeptide(L)'
;MMGQLEQFRPMLVKQHHRLLLLRHATWCHAADCKVTDCAEMKTLWNHMPTCGQTSKCGVQHCISSKYLLNHFQQCNIGPCLACQIVRVPLEAKDAAGQHDHLYDDVCNKLEHCVL
;
A
#
# COMPACT_ATOMS: atom_id res chain seq x y z
N MET A 1 21.09 -9.91 -20.35
CA MET A 1 20.62 -10.37 -19.02
C MET A 1 19.23 -9.81 -18.73
N MET A 2 18.18 -10.21 -19.48
CA MET A 2 16.81 -9.67 -19.32
C MET A 2 15.78 -10.67 -18.71
N GLY A 3 16.17 -11.92 -18.42
CA GLY A 3 15.21 -12.99 -18.07
C GLY A 3 14.73 -13.08 -16.62
N GLN A 4 15.40 -12.46 -15.64
CA GLN A 4 14.98 -12.61 -14.23
C GLN A 4 13.78 -11.71 -13.87
N LEU A 5 13.72 -10.48 -14.39
CA LEU A 5 12.64 -9.53 -14.08
C LEU A 5 11.27 -9.98 -14.60
N GLU A 6 11.25 -10.66 -15.75
CA GLU A 6 10.01 -11.15 -16.37
C GLU A 6 9.34 -12.25 -15.54
N GLN A 7 10.13 -13.07 -14.85
CA GLN A 7 9.64 -14.11 -13.96
C GLN A 7 8.97 -13.54 -12.70
N PHE A 8 9.49 -12.43 -12.16
CA PHE A 8 8.95 -11.80 -10.95
C PHE A 8 7.82 -10.80 -11.22
N ARG A 9 7.68 -10.35 -12.47
CA ARG A 9 6.65 -9.40 -12.91
C ARG A 9 5.23 -9.71 -12.38
N PRO A 10 4.66 -10.93 -12.50
CA PRO A 10 3.29 -11.18 -12.04
C PRO A 10 3.13 -11.06 -10.52
N MET A 11 4.16 -11.43 -9.75
CA MET A 11 4.16 -11.25 -8.31
C MET A 11 4.23 -9.76 -7.97
N LEU A 12 5.14 -9.02 -8.62
CA LEU A 12 5.31 -7.58 -8.39
C LEU A 12 4.02 -6.80 -8.67
N VAL A 13 3.33 -7.11 -9.78
CA VAL A 13 2.03 -6.48 -10.10
C VAL A 13 1.00 -6.69 -8.99
N LYS A 14 0.94 -7.90 -8.41
CA LYS A 14 0.02 -8.17 -7.28
C LYS A 14 0.39 -7.39 -6.03
N GLN A 15 1.68 -7.26 -5.72
CA GLN A 15 2.17 -6.49 -4.59
C GLN A 15 1.88 -4.99 -4.78
N HIS A 16 2.14 -4.46 -5.98
CA HIS A 16 1.83 -3.07 -6.33
C HIS A 16 0.35 -2.77 -6.22
N HIS A 17 -0.49 -3.62 -6.79
CA HIS A 17 -1.94 -3.46 -6.73
C HIS A 17 -2.43 -3.44 -5.27
N ARG A 18 -1.92 -4.35 -4.43
CA ARG A 18 -2.26 -4.40 -3.00
C ARG A 18 -1.84 -3.13 -2.26
N LEU A 19 -0.62 -2.65 -2.46
CA LEU A 19 -0.12 -1.42 -1.84
C LEU A 19 -0.94 -0.20 -2.27
N LEU A 20 -1.28 -0.09 -3.55
CA LEU A 20 -2.07 1.03 -4.07
C LEU A 20 -3.50 1.01 -3.53
N LEU A 21 -4.14 -0.15 -3.44
CA LEU A 21 -5.47 -0.27 -2.85
C LEU A 21 -5.48 0.02 -1.35
N LEU A 22 -4.49 -0.48 -0.60
CA LEU A 22 -4.34 -0.17 0.83
C LEU A 22 -4.14 1.34 1.03
N ARG A 23 -3.30 1.96 0.21
CA ARG A 23 -3.10 3.42 0.17
C ARG A 23 -4.39 4.18 -0.13
N HIS A 24 -5.23 3.69 -1.04
CA HIS A 24 -6.52 4.32 -1.29
C HIS A 24 -7.47 4.17 -0.09
N ALA A 25 -7.55 2.95 0.46
CA ALA A 25 -8.49 2.60 1.52
C ALA A 25 -8.24 3.38 2.83
N THR A 26 -6.99 3.77 3.12
CA THR A 26 -6.64 4.55 4.32
C THR A 26 -7.26 5.93 4.37
N TRP A 27 -7.51 6.57 3.21
CA TRP A 27 -8.11 7.92 3.13
C TRP A 27 -9.47 7.95 2.45
N CYS A 28 -9.94 6.82 1.93
CA CYS A 28 -11.25 6.74 1.32
C CYS A 28 -12.35 6.71 2.39
N HIS A 29 -13.11 7.80 2.49
CA HIS A 29 -14.29 7.88 3.38
C HIS A 29 -15.61 7.64 2.65
N ALA A 30 -15.58 7.47 1.32
CA ALA A 30 -16.78 7.22 0.52
C ALA A 30 -17.41 5.87 0.91
N ALA A 31 -18.71 5.89 1.23
CA ALA A 31 -19.49 4.68 1.49
C ALA A 31 -19.69 3.84 0.22
N ASP A 32 -19.97 4.49 -0.91
CA ASP A 32 -20.13 3.86 -2.24
C ASP A 32 -18.93 4.18 -3.14
N CYS A 33 -17.74 3.72 -2.75
CA CYS A 33 -16.54 3.92 -3.55
C CYS A 33 -16.57 3.05 -4.81
N LYS A 34 -16.28 3.65 -5.98
CA LYS A 34 -16.23 2.93 -7.27
C LYS A 34 -14.92 2.16 -7.51
N VAL A 35 -13.92 2.33 -6.65
CA VAL A 35 -12.68 1.54 -6.71
C VAL A 35 -12.99 0.12 -6.24
N THR A 36 -12.74 -0.85 -7.12
CA THR A 36 -12.92 -2.28 -6.84
C THR A 36 -12.16 -2.68 -5.58
N ASP A 37 -12.79 -3.51 -4.75
CA ASP A 37 -12.24 -4.03 -3.49
C ASP A 37 -11.89 -2.99 -2.41
N CYS A 38 -12.25 -1.72 -2.60
CA CYS A 38 -11.99 -0.66 -1.62
C CYS A 38 -12.59 -0.98 -0.23
N ALA A 39 -13.84 -1.46 -0.19
CA ALA A 39 -14.50 -1.83 1.07
C ALA A 39 -13.81 -3.01 1.78
N GLU A 40 -13.38 -4.03 1.03
CA GLU A 40 -12.59 -5.14 1.58
C GLU A 40 -11.27 -4.62 2.14
N MET A 41 -10.60 -3.74 1.39
CA MET A 41 -9.30 -3.22 1.77
C MET A 41 -9.34 -2.30 3.00
N LYS A 42 -10.44 -1.54 3.19
CA LYS A 42 -10.70 -0.81 4.45
C LYS A 42 -10.84 -1.75 5.63
N THR A 43 -11.59 -2.84 5.44
CA THR A 43 -11.79 -3.86 6.48
C THR A 43 -10.46 -4.52 6.84
N LEU A 44 -9.66 -4.86 5.83
CA LEU A 44 -8.33 -5.44 5.99
C LEU A 44 -7.37 -4.48 6.72
N TRP A 45 -7.37 -3.20 6.35
CA TRP A 45 -6.56 -2.16 6.98
C TRP A 45 -6.84 -2.06 8.49
N ASN A 46 -8.11 -2.04 8.88
CA ASN A 46 -8.51 -2.00 10.30
C ASN A 46 -8.20 -3.31 11.03
N HIS A 47 -8.20 -4.45 10.33
CA HIS A 47 -7.93 -5.75 10.93
C HIS A 47 -6.46 -5.94 11.30
N MET A 48 -5.53 -5.59 10.40
CA MET A 48 -4.11 -5.94 10.52
C MET A 48 -3.42 -5.51 11.84
N PRO A 49 -3.67 -4.31 12.41
CA PRO A 49 -3.07 -3.89 13.68
C PRO A 49 -3.53 -4.76 14.86
N THR A 50 -4.79 -5.18 14.87
CA THR A 50 -5.38 -6.01 15.94
C THR A 50 -5.14 -7.51 15.76
N CYS A 51 -4.62 -7.91 14.59
CA CYS A 51 -4.43 -9.30 14.25
C CYS A 51 -3.08 -9.83 14.72
N GLY A 52 -3.07 -10.58 15.82
CA GLY A 52 -1.87 -11.25 16.34
C GLY A 52 -1.37 -12.45 15.52
N GLN A 53 -2.10 -12.85 14.47
CA GLN A 53 -1.71 -14.00 13.64
C GLN A 53 -0.56 -13.65 12.70
N THR A 54 0.45 -14.54 12.64
CA THR A 54 1.70 -14.32 11.88
C THR A 54 1.87 -15.30 10.72
N SER A 55 1.30 -16.51 10.79
CA SER A 55 1.44 -17.54 9.76
C SER A 55 0.11 -17.97 9.13
N LYS A 56 -1.00 -17.93 9.88
CA LYS A 56 -2.31 -18.35 9.39
C LYS A 56 -3.40 -17.43 9.95
N CYS A 57 -4.12 -16.77 9.06
CA CYS A 57 -5.28 -15.95 9.38
C CYS A 57 -6.45 -16.32 8.47
N GLY A 58 -7.67 -16.27 8.99
CA GLY A 58 -8.90 -16.51 8.23
C GLY A 58 -9.30 -15.33 7.34
N VAL A 59 -8.80 -14.12 7.64
CA VAL A 59 -9.04 -12.93 6.83
C VAL A 59 -8.17 -12.98 5.58
N GLN A 60 -8.81 -12.85 4.42
CA GLN A 60 -8.13 -12.86 3.13
C GLN A 60 -7.04 -11.79 3.08
N HIS A 61 -5.90 -12.15 2.51
CA HIS A 61 -4.76 -11.25 2.33
C HIS A 61 -4.12 -10.68 3.60
N CYS A 62 -4.57 -11.04 4.82
CA CYS A 62 -4.02 -10.51 6.07
C CYS A 62 -2.52 -10.76 6.19
N ILE A 63 -2.11 -12.03 6.21
CA ILE A 63 -0.71 -12.40 6.42
C ILE A 63 0.20 -11.78 5.35
N SER A 64 -0.17 -11.90 4.07
CA SER A 64 0.62 -11.35 2.96
C SER A 64 0.71 -9.82 2.99
N SER A 65 -0.37 -9.13 3.37
CA SER A 65 -0.38 -7.66 3.42
C SER A 65 0.42 -7.15 4.62
N LYS A 66 0.39 -7.85 5.76
CA LYS A 66 1.28 -7.57 6.90
C LYS A 66 2.76 -7.67 6.50
N TYR A 67 3.15 -8.72 5.78
CA TYR A 67 4.52 -8.85 5.29
C TYR A 67 4.92 -7.72 4.33
N LEU A 68 4.03 -7.37 3.42
CA LEU A 68 4.26 -6.31 2.44
C LEU A 68 4.41 -4.93 3.10
N LEU A 69 3.54 -4.61 4.06
CA LEU A 69 3.62 -3.36 4.81
C LEU A 69 4.87 -3.31 5.71
N ASN A 70 5.18 -4.41 6.40
CA ASN A 70 6.41 -4.52 7.19
C ASN A 70 7.66 -4.32 6.32
N HIS A 71 7.69 -4.90 5.11
CA HIS A 71 8.74 -4.65 4.15
C HIS A 71 8.79 -3.16 3.77
N PHE A 72 7.65 -2.56 3.40
CA PHE A 72 7.59 -1.15 3.02
C PHE A 72 8.12 -0.20 4.12
N GLN A 73 7.76 -0.45 5.38
CA GLN A 73 8.18 0.33 6.55
C GLN A 73 9.68 0.24 6.83
N GLN A 74 10.28 -0.95 6.67
CA GLN A 74 11.69 -1.17 6.99
C GLN A 74 12.62 -1.00 5.79
N CYS A 75 12.07 -0.95 4.57
CA CYS A 75 12.86 -0.92 3.35
C CYS A 75 13.50 0.46 3.15
N ASN A 76 14.82 0.57 3.20
CA ASN A 76 15.56 1.79 2.86
C ASN A 76 16.26 1.68 1.49
N ILE A 77 15.96 0.63 0.72
CA ILE A 77 16.55 0.39 -0.59
C ILE A 77 15.92 1.37 -1.59
N GLY A 78 16.75 2.19 -2.23
CA GLY A 78 16.31 3.22 -3.19
C GLY A 78 15.43 2.66 -4.32
N PRO A 79 15.98 1.92 -5.30
CA PRO A 79 15.17 1.31 -6.36
C PRO A 79 14.57 -0.03 -5.90
N CYS A 80 13.84 -0.02 -4.79
CA CYS A 80 13.08 -1.21 -4.37
C CYS A 80 11.90 -1.42 -5.33
N LEU A 81 11.96 -2.47 -6.13
CA LEU A 81 10.93 -2.78 -7.14
C LEU A 81 9.53 -2.94 -6.55
N ALA A 82 9.39 -3.37 -5.29
CA ALA A 82 8.09 -3.48 -4.62
C ALA A 82 7.59 -2.13 -4.07
N CYS A 83 8.47 -1.35 -3.44
CA CYS A 83 8.10 -0.13 -2.73
C CYS A 83 8.03 1.10 -3.63
N GLN A 84 8.80 1.14 -4.73
CA GLN A 84 8.95 2.35 -5.53
C GLN A 84 7.61 2.94 -5.99
N ILE A 85 6.64 2.10 -6.35
CA ILE A 85 5.36 2.57 -6.92
C ILE A 85 4.54 3.44 -5.97
N VAL A 86 4.70 3.22 -4.66
CA VAL A 86 4.03 4.03 -3.63
C VAL A 86 4.93 5.11 -3.04
N ARG A 87 6.24 5.07 -3.33
CA ARG A 87 7.21 6.13 -2.98
C ARG A 87 7.36 7.20 -4.04
N VAL A 88 6.99 6.91 -5.29
CA VAL A 88 7.01 7.94 -6.33
C VAL A 88 6.03 9.04 -5.91
N PRO A 89 6.50 10.30 -5.80
CA PRO A 89 5.60 11.42 -5.67
C PRO A 89 4.70 11.40 -6.89
N LEU A 90 3.40 11.16 -6.69
CA LEU A 90 2.44 11.41 -7.75
C LEU A 90 2.43 12.92 -7.93
N GLU A 91 3.26 13.43 -8.83
CA GLU A 91 3.23 14.83 -9.27
C GLU A 91 1.91 15.06 -10.01
N ALA A 92 0.81 15.14 -9.27
CA ALA A 92 -0.43 15.71 -9.77
C ALA A 92 -0.23 17.22 -9.79
N LYS A 93 0.25 17.74 -10.91
CA LYS A 93 0.12 19.16 -11.22
C LYS A 93 -1.35 19.46 -11.49
N ASP A 94 -2.08 19.80 -10.45
CA ASP A 94 -3.33 20.53 -10.62
C ASP A 94 -3.00 22.00 -10.89
N ALA A 95 -3.65 22.57 -11.91
CA ALA A 95 -3.43 23.94 -12.40
C ALA A 95 -3.82 25.06 -11.40
N ALA A 96 -4.04 24.73 -10.13
CA ALA A 96 -4.54 25.64 -9.09
C ALA A 96 -3.57 25.84 -7.91
N GLY A 97 -2.32 25.36 -7.96
CA GLY A 97 -1.26 25.81 -7.05
C GLY A 97 -1.57 25.68 -5.55
N GLN A 98 -2.37 24.69 -5.15
CA GLN A 98 -2.51 24.31 -3.74
C GLN A 98 -1.59 23.12 -3.49
N HIS A 99 -0.55 23.36 -2.68
CA HIS A 99 0.25 22.30 -2.09
C HIS A 99 -0.69 21.47 -1.20
N ASP A 100 -1.09 20.31 -1.71
CA ASP A 100 -2.04 19.44 -1.05
C ASP A 100 -1.36 18.73 0.12
N HIS A 101 -1.74 19.09 1.34
CA HIS A 101 -1.24 18.53 2.58
C HIS A 101 -1.46 17.00 2.72
N LEU A 102 -2.10 16.32 1.75
CA LEU A 102 -2.09 14.85 1.72
C LEU A 102 -0.66 14.31 1.56
N TYR A 103 0.26 14.96 0.85
CA TYR A 103 1.57 14.36 0.53
C TYR A 103 2.44 14.11 1.77
N ASP A 104 2.54 15.10 2.67
CA ASP A 104 3.31 14.98 3.92
C ASP A 104 2.66 14.05 4.94
N ASP A 105 1.32 13.97 4.99
CA ASP A 105 0.59 13.07 5.91
C ASP A 105 0.58 11.62 5.40
N VAL A 106 0.68 11.39 4.09
CA VAL A 106 0.67 10.06 3.44
C VAL A 106 1.95 9.26 3.71
N CYS A 107 3.11 9.90 3.56
CA CYS A 107 4.39 9.28 3.90
C CYS A 107 4.48 9.11 5.43
N ASN A 108 4.16 10.18 6.18
CA ASN A 108 4.22 10.14 7.64
C ASN A 108 3.25 9.13 8.26
N LYS A 109 2.02 8.88 7.78
CA LYS A 109 1.12 7.91 8.44
C LYS A 109 1.38 6.46 8.11
N LEU A 110 1.90 6.13 6.92
CA LEU A 110 2.37 4.76 6.67
C LEU A 110 3.64 4.45 7.49
N GLU A 111 4.45 5.47 7.77
CA GLU A 111 5.62 5.40 8.65
C GLU A 111 5.26 5.50 10.16
N HIS A 112 4.19 6.22 10.53
CA HIS A 112 3.72 6.43 11.91
C HIS A 112 2.56 5.52 12.36
N CYS A 113 2.03 4.64 11.50
CA CYS A 113 1.22 3.51 11.95
C CYS A 113 2.15 2.46 12.59
N VAL A 114 2.69 2.81 13.75
CA VAL A 114 3.23 1.87 14.73
C VAL A 114 2.08 0.95 15.13
N LEU A 115 2.37 -0.34 15.14
CA LEU A 115 1.54 -1.42 15.66
C LEU A 115 0.78 -1.03 16.94
#